data_AF-A0A1G4WKI4-F1
#
_entry.id   AF-A0A1G4WKI4-F1
#
_cell.length_a   1.000
_cell.length_b   1.000
_cell.length_c   1.000
_cell.angle_alpha   90.00
_cell.angle_beta   90.00
_cell.angle_gamma   90.00
#
_symmetry.space_group_name_H-M   'P 1'
#
loop_
_entity.id
_entity.type
_entity.pdbx_description
1 polymer ?
#
loop_
_entity_poly.entity_id
_entity_poly.type
_entity_poly.pdbx_seq_one_letter_code
_entity_poly.pdbx_strand_id
1 'polypeptide(L)'
;MNTVLYFSATGAVYETRAYTQADITQLIHDQGLQCLTSADRQFDFWFSPTSRRCQRRVNRRASELLLATTSFTAKTVPLLRGSIVVATHDADGDLDGLSWEQLDLLARQNRTVTPRDERVLNRRIMRDQRRQRRATQAAPVFHTPAPRSASPVR
;
A
#
# COMPACT_ATOMS: atom_id res chain seq x y z
N MET A 1 24.32 -5.94 -5.57
CA MET A 1 23.72 -4.97 -4.62
C MET A 1 22.22 -5.08 -4.81
N ASN A 2 21.53 -5.59 -3.80
CA ASN A 2 20.12 -5.96 -3.89
C ASN A 2 19.30 -4.72 -3.54
N THR A 3 18.54 -4.20 -4.50
CA THR A 3 17.82 -2.93 -4.34
C THR A 3 16.34 -3.20 -4.23
N VAL A 4 15.63 -2.53 -3.33
CA VAL A 4 14.16 -2.64 -3.26
C VAL A 4 13.51 -1.29 -3.44
N LEU A 5 12.28 -1.28 -3.94
CA LEU A 5 11.51 -0.06 -4.09
C LEU A 5 10.54 0.08 -2.92
N TYR A 6 10.78 1.07 -2.07
CA TYR A 6 9.88 1.44 -0.99
C TYR A 6 8.99 2.62 -1.39
N PHE A 7 7.68 2.44 -1.29
CA PHE A 7 6.68 3.47 -1.50
C PHE A 7 6.03 3.82 -0.16
N SER A 8 6.26 5.04 0.32
CA SER A 8 5.54 5.56 1.48
C SER A 8 4.15 6.12 1.11
N ALA A 9 3.16 5.94 1.99
CA ALA A 9 1.83 6.53 1.84
C ALA A 9 1.79 8.07 1.96
N THR A 10 2.84 8.72 2.46
CA THR A 10 2.89 10.18 2.63
C THR A 10 3.38 10.93 1.39
N GLY A 11 3.84 10.21 0.35
CA GLY A 11 4.19 10.79 -0.95
C GLY A 11 5.66 11.12 -1.15
N ALA A 12 6.52 10.91 -0.15
CA ALA A 12 7.96 10.81 -0.38
C ALA A 12 8.24 9.47 -1.08
N VAL A 13 8.41 9.55 -2.40
CA VAL A 13 9.10 8.54 -3.20
C VAL A 13 10.59 8.80 -3.04
N TYR A 14 11.40 7.76 -3.21
CA TYR A 14 12.86 7.76 -3.12
C TYR A 14 13.40 7.63 -1.69
N GLU A 15 13.40 6.41 -1.18
CA GLU A 15 14.61 5.96 -0.50
C GLU A 15 15.02 4.62 -1.10
N THR A 16 15.96 4.68 -2.04
CA THR A 16 16.83 3.57 -2.42
C THR A 16 17.77 3.29 -1.25
N ARG A 17 17.22 2.97 -0.08
CA ARG A 17 18.00 2.28 0.92
C ARG A 17 18.07 0.86 0.44
N ALA A 18 19.30 0.37 0.25
CA ALA A 18 19.56 -1.05 0.22
C ALA A 18 19.21 -1.60 1.61
N TYR A 19 17.92 -1.79 1.88
CA TYR A 19 17.49 -2.64 2.96
C TYR A 19 17.97 -4.03 2.59
N THR A 20 18.70 -4.67 3.51
CA THR A 20 19.12 -6.04 3.27
C THR A 20 17.88 -6.92 3.22
N GLN A 21 17.96 -8.06 2.52
CA GLN A 21 16.88 -9.05 2.51
C GLN A 21 16.42 -9.38 3.95
N ALA A 22 17.36 -9.49 4.90
CA ALA A 22 17.07 -9.70 6.31
C ALA A 22 16.26 -8.56 6.95
N ASP A 23 16.62 -7.29 6.70
CA ASP A 23 15.87 -6.14 7.22
C ASP A 23 14.42 -6.13 6.73
N ILE A 24 14.20 -6.55 5.47
CA ILE A 24 12.88 -6.57 4.85
C ILE A 24 12.08 -7.79 5.29
N THR A 25 12.69 -8.97 5.38
CA THR A 25 12.07 -10.16 5.94
C THR A 25 11.62 -9.89 7.38
N GLN A 26 12.46 -9.21 8.17
CA GLN A 26 12.09 -8.78 9.51
C GLN A 26 10.96 -7.75 9.48
N LEU A 27 10.98 -6.76 8.57
CA LEU A 27 9.90 -5.80 8.40
C LEU A 27 8.56 -6.47 8.00
N ILE A 28 8.61 -7.47 7.11
CA ILE A 28 7.46 -8.26 6.65
C ILE A 28 6.89 -9.07 7.80
N HIS A 29 7.76 -9.78 8.52
CA HIS A 29 7.40 -10.64 9.63
C HIS A 29 6.82 -9.84 10.81
N ASP A 30 7.46 -8.74 11.20
CA ASP A 30 7.05 -7.92 12.34
C ASP A 30 5.76 -7.12 12.08
N GLN A 31 5.47 -6.79 10.81
CA GLN A 31 4.27 -6.03 10.43
C GLN A 31 3.13 -6.85 9.84
N GLY A 32 3.31 -8.17 9.66
CA GLY A 32 2.30 -9.06 9.08
C GLY A 32 1.85 -8.63 7.69
N LEU A 33 2.80 -8.26 6.82
CA LEU A 33 2.51 -7.75 5.49
C LEU A 33 1.84 -8.83 4.60
N GLN A 34 0.86 -8.43 3.79
CA GLN A 34 0.26 -9.25 2.74
C GLN A 34 1.06 -9.10 1.44
N CYS A 35 1.18 -10.17 0.67
CA CYS A 35 1.87 -10.19 -0.62
C CYS A 35 0.86 -10.25 -1.78
N LEU A 36 1.09 -9.44 -2.82
CA LEU A 36 0.46 -9.56 -4.12
C LEU A 36 1.53 -9.68 -5.20
N THR A 37 1.54 -10.82 -5.89
CA THR A 37 2.46 -11.05 -7.01
C THR A 37 1.92 -10.44 -8.31
N SER A 38 2.83 -9.86 -9.08
CA SER A 38 2.58 -9.30 -10.41
C SER A 38 2.14 -10.36 -11.41
N ALA A 39 1.51 -9.95 -12.51
CA ALA A 39 0.94 -10.89 -13.49
C ALA A 39 2.02 -11.70 -14.24
N ASP A 40 3.19 -11.08 -14.43
CA ASP A 40 4.40 -11.70 -14.97
C ASP A 40 5.12 -12.62 -13.98
N ARG A 41 4.65 -12.68 -12.72
CA ARG A 41 5.29 -13.39 -11.60
C ARG A 41 6.72 -12.94 -11.32
N GLN A 42 7.11 -11.75 -11.79
CA GLN A 42 8.46 -11.24 -11.60
C GLN A 42 8.60 -10.36 -10.36
N PHE A 43 7.50 -9.78 -9.89
CA PHE A 43 7.51 -8.80 -8.82
C PHE A 43 6.48 -9.13 -7.75
N ASP A 44 6.86 -8.92 -6.50
CA ASP A 44 5.97 -9.01 -5.36
C ASP A 44 5.78 -7.66 -4.70
N PHE A 45 4.52 -7.35 -4.43
CA PHE A 45 4.08 -6.16 -3.73
C PHE A 45 3.70 -6.55 -2.31
N TRP A 46 4.57 -6.19 -1.37
CA TRP A 46 4.36 -6.42 0.06
C TRP A 46 3.74 -5.16 0.67
N PHE A 47 2.56 -5.30 1.28
CA PHE A 47 1.82 -4.18 1.85
C PHE A 47 1.20 -4.55 3.18
N SER A 48 1.06 -3.56 4.08
CA SER A 48 0.52 -3.83 5.41
C SER A 48 -1.00 -3.98 5.38
N PRO A 49 -1.59 -4.93 6.14
CA PRO A 49 -3.02 -5.06 6.23
C PRO A 49 -3.65 -3.75 6.72
N THR A 50 -4.79 -3.37 6.14
CA THR A 50 -5.51 -2.13 6.45
C THR A 50 -6.10 -2.05 7.87
N SER A 51 -5.67 -2.93 8.78
CA SER A 51 -6.25 -3.15 10.11
C SER A 51 -5.80 -2.11 11.15
N ARG A 52 -4.68 -1.39 10.94
CA ARG A 52 -4.24 -0.35 11.89
C ARG A 52 -4.77 1.01 11.46
N ARG A 53 -5.51 1.68 12.37
CA ARG A 53 -6.22 2.97 12.22
C ARG A 53 -5.42 4.14 11.56
N CYS A 54 -4.11 3.98 11.35
CA CYS A 54 -3.21 4.98 10.79
C CYS A 54 -2.81 4.81 9.30
N GLN A 55 -3.23 3.76 8.60
CA GLN A 55 -2.83 3.54 7.19
C GLN A 55 -4.01 3.68 6.20
N ARG A 56 -4.84 4.71 6.39
CA ARG A 56 -6.00 4.98 5.52
C ARG A 56 -5.64 5.48 4.13
N ARG A 57 -4.47 6.09 3.98
CA ARG A 57 -4.06 6.74 2.73
C ARG A 57 -3.74 5.70 1.66
N VAL A 58 -4.37 5.87 0.50
CA VAL A 58 -4.03 5.12 -0.71
C VAL A 58 -2.66 5.56 -1.18
N ASN A 59 -1.79 4.58 -1.42
CA ASN A 59 -0.52 4.79 -2.06
C ASN A 59 -0.73 4.82 -3.57
N ARG A 60 -0.90 6.02 -4.10
CA ARG A 60 -1.17 6.25 -5.53
C ARG A 60 -0.08 5.63 -6.41
N ARG A 61 1.19 5.86 -6.07
CA ARG A 61 2.33 5.43 -6.89
C ARG A 61 2.45 3.92 -6.97
N ALA A 62 2.28 3.22 -5.85
CA ALA A 62 2.27 1.77 -5.87
C ALA A 62 1.05 1.20 -6.59
N SER A 63 -0.12 1.84 -6.50
CA SER A 63 -1.31 1.42 -7.26
C SER A 63 -1.15 1.66 -8.77
N GLU A 64 -0.45 2.72 -9.17
CA GLU A 64 -0.06 2.99 -10.56
C GLU A 64 0.94 1.93 -11.05
N LEU A 65 1.95 1.62 -10.24
CA LEU A 65 2.94 0.60 -10.59
C LEU A 65 2.29 -0.78 -10.70
N LEU A 66 1.42 -1.16 -9.75
CA LEU A 66 0.66 -2.40 -9.84
C LEU A 66 -0.19 -2.44 -11.12
N LEU A 67 -0.85 -1.34 -11.47
CA LEU A 67 -1.61 -1.25 -12.72
C LEU A 67 -0.71 -1.43 -13.96
N ALA A 68 0.53 -0.96 -13.91
CA ALA A 68 1.48 -1.04 -15.00
C ALA A 68 2.08 -2.44 -15.18
N THR A 69 2.31 -3.16 -14.08
CA THR A 69 2.97 -4.47 -14.10
C THR A 69 1.99 -5.63 -14.17
N THR A 70 0.71 -5.41 -13.88
CA THR A 70 -0.32 -6.45 -13.88
C THR A 70 -1.30 -6.30 -15.05
N SER A 71 -2.08 -7.34 -15.29
CA SER A 71 -3.20 -7.35 -16.24
C SER A 71 -4.47 -6.64 -15.71
N PHE A 72 -4.39 -5.96 -14.55
CA PHE A 72 -5.52 -5.20 -14.04
C PHE A 72 -5.81 -3.99 -14.92
N THR A 73 -7.06 -3.52 -14.88
CA THR A 73 -7.45 -2.27 -15.52
C THR A 73 -7.51 -1.17 -14.48
N ALA A 74 -7.48 0.10 -14.89
CA ALA A 74 -7.64 1.23 -13.97
C ALA A 74 -8.94 1.17 -13.14
N LYS A 75 -9.94 0.40 -13.58
CA LYS A 75 -11.20 0.16 -12.87
C LYS A 75 -11.14 -0.99 -11.85
N THR A 76 -10.32 -2.00 -12.09
CA THR A 76 -10.26 -3.23 -11.28
C THR A 76 -9.05 -3.30 -10.38
N VAL A 77 -7.99 -2.55 -10.67
CA VAL A 77 -6.76 -2.57 -9.86
C VAL A 77 -7.07 -2.28 -8.39
N PRO A 78 -6.56 -3.10 -7.45
CA PRO A 78 -6.67 -2.83 -6.02
C PRO A 78 -6.05 -1.48 -5.66
N LEU A 79 -6.70 -0.74 -4.75
CA LEU A 79 -6.11 0.48 -4.19
C LEU A 79 -5.21 0.07 -3.02
N LEU A 80 -3.91 0.00 -3.29
CA LEU A 80 -2.93 -0.34 -2.27
C LEU A 80 -2.81 0.81 -1.26
N ARG A 81 -2.72 0.49 0.04
CA ARG A 81 -2.69 1.47 1.12
C ARG A 81 -1.45 1.31 1.98
N GLY A 82 -1.08 2.39 2.65
CA GLY A 82 0.07 2.37 3.54
C GLY A 82 1.39 2.29 2.78
N SER A 83 2.41 1.83 3.49
CA SER A 83 3.74 1.63 2.95
C SER A 83 3.81 0.31 2.19
N ILE A 84 4.48 0.34 1.03
CA ILE A 84 4.53 -0.80 0.12
C ILE A 84 5.98 -1.02 -0.28
N VAL A 85 6.43 -2.26 -0.18
CA VAL A 85 7.74 -2.70 -0.66
C VAL A 85 7.51 -3.48 -1.95
N VAL A 86 8.27 -3.16 -2.99
CA VAL A 86 8.31 -3.92 -4.22
C VAL A 86 9.68 -4.55 -4.35
N ALA A 87 9.69 -5.86 -4.52
CA ALA A 87 10.86 -6.71 -4.61
C ALA A 87 10.61 -7.84 -5.62
N THR A 88 11.64 -8.61 -5.95
CA THR A 88 11.49 -9.89 -6.66
C THR A 88 11.47 -11.03 -5.66
N HIS A 89 11.25 -12.25 -6.12
CA HIS A 89 11.54 -13.45 -5.35
C HIS A 89 12.54 -14.32 -6.10
N ASP A 90 13.32 -15.08 -5.35
CA ASP A 90 14.18 -16.12 -5.92
C ASP A 90 13.38 -17.41 -6.22
N ALA A 91 14.06 -18.44 -6.71
CA ALA A 91 13.43 -19.71 -7.08
C ALA A 91 12.76 -20.43 -5.90
N ASP A 92 13.16 -20.10 -4.67
CA ASP A 92 12.62 -20.66 -3.43
C ASP A 92 11.40 -19.85 -2.93
N GLY A 93 11.08 -18.74 -3.59
CA GLY A 93 9.98 -17.84 -3.23
C GLY A 93 10.34 -16.86 -2.12
N ASP A 94 11.63 -16.79 -1.76
CA ASP A 94 12.14 -15.84 -0.79
C ASP A 94 12.38 -14.49 -1.46
N LEU A 95 12.24 -13.41 -0.67
CA LEU A 95 12.39 -12.05 -1.18
C LEU A 95 13.80 -11.84 -1.71
N ASP A 96 13.93 -11.45 -2.98
CA ASP A 96 15.18 -11.06 -3.60
C ASP A 96 15.15 -9.57 -4.01
N GLY A 97 16.32 -8.97 -4.10
CA GLY A 97 16.45 -7.60 -4.54
C GLY A 97 16.20 -7.44 -6.03
N LEU A 98 15.69 -6.28 -6.40
CA LEU A 98 15.62 -5.82 -7.77
C LEU A 98 17.04 -5.52 -8.29
N SER A 99 17.38 -6.17 -9.39
CA SER A 99 18.48 -5.79 -10.26
C SER A 99 18.19 -4.45 -10.97
N TRP A 100 19.24 -3.82 -11.49
CA TRP A 100 19.09 -2.59 -12.30
C TRP A 100 18.21 -2.79 -13.54
N GLU A 101 18.30 -3.95 -14.20
CA GLU A 101 17.47 -4.27 -15.37
C GLU A 101 15.99 -4.37 -15.00
N GLN A 102 15.68 -4.97 -13.85
CA GLN A 102 14.32 -5.05 -13.31
C GLN A 102 13.78 -3.68 -12.89
N LEU A 103 14.62 -2.81 -12.30
CA LEU A 103 14.25 -1.43 -12.00
C LEU A 103 13.92 -0.64 -13.26
N ASP A 104 14.72 -0.80 -14.31
CA ASP A 104 14.48 -0.17 -15.61
C ASP A 104 13.23 -0.73 -16.29
N LEU A 105 12.94 -2.03 -16.14
CA LEU A 105 11.69 -2.63 -16.62
C LEU A 105 10.49 -2.01 -15.92
N LEU A 106 10.51 -1.91 -14.58
CA LEU A 106 9.46 -1.26 -13.80
C LEU A 106 9.27 0.20 -14.21
N ALA A 107 10.36 0.94 -14.44
CA ALA A 107 10.29 2.32 -14.89
C ALA A 107 9.69 2.44 -16.30
N ARG A 108 10.01 1.51 -17.21
CA ARG A 108 9.43 1.45 -18.56
C ARG A 108 7.95 1.10 -18.52
N GLN A 109 7.55 0.07 -17.77
CA GLN A 109 6.15 -0.32 -17.59
C GLN A 109 5.35 0.83 -16.98
N ASN A 110 5.86 1.50 -15.95
CA ASN A 110 5.14 2.62 -15.33
C ASN A 110 4.89 3.78 -16.32
N ARG A 111 5.73 3.96 -17.34
CA ARG A 111 5.52 4.95 -18.43
C ARG A 111 4.44 4.54 -19.43
N THR A 112 4.05 3.26 -19.49
CA THR A 112 2.95 2.82 -20.37
C THR A 112 1.57 3.13 -19.80
N VAL A 113 1.49 3.53 -18.52
CA VAL A 113 0.24 3.97 -17.90
C VAL A 113 -0.28 5.21 -18.63
N THR A 114 -1.46 5.09 -19.22
CA THR A 114 -2.02 6.18 -20.02
C THR A 114 -2.58 7.29 -19.11
N PRO A 115 -2.63 8.55 -19.58
CA PRO A 115 -3.29 9.64 -18.83
C PRO A 115 -4.77 9.36 -18.54
N ARG A 116 -5.42 8.51 -19.36
CA ARG A 116 -6.80 8.08 -19.13
C ARG A 116 -6.88 7.17 -17.91
N ASP A 117 -5.98 6.22 -17.79
CA ASP A 117 -5.90 5.30 -16.66
C ASP A 117 -5.57 6.02 -15.37
N GLU A 118 -4.62 6.95 -15.40
CA GLU A 118 -4.31 7.82 -14.26
C GLU A 118 -5.55 8.59 -13.79
N ARG A 119 -6.33 9.17 -14.72
CA ARG A 119 -7.57 9.90 -14.39
C ARG A 119 -8.63 9.00 -13.78
N VAL A 120 -8.75 7.77 -14.26
CA VAL A 120 -9.72 6.79 -13.73
C VAL A 120 -9.29 6.36 -12.32
N LEU A 121 -8.01 6.04 -12.15
CA LEU A 121 -7.44 5.66 -10.86
C LEU A 121 -7.57 6.81 -9.85
N ASN A 122 -7.20 8.03 -10.23
CA ASN A 122 -7.34 9.21 -9.38
C ASN A 122 -8.80 9.46 -8.96
N ARG A 123 -9.76 9.31 -9.89
CA ARG A 123 -11.18 9.37 -9.55
C ARG A 123 -11.59 8.31 -8.53
N ARG A 124 -11.07 7.08 -8.63
CA ARG A 124 -11.33 6.01 -7.65
C ARG A 124 -10.73 6.35 -6.29
N ILE A 125 -9.49 6.84 -6.25
CA ILE A 125 -8.81 7.29 -5.03
C ILE A 125 -9.61 8.40 -4.34
N MET A 126 -10.04 9.43 -5.09
CA MET A 126 -10.83 10.53 -4.54
C MET A 126 -12.20 10.07 -4.01
N ARG A 127 -12.88 9.16 -4.72
CA ARG A 127 -14.15 8.58 -4.26
C ARG A 127 -13.97 7.76 -2.99
N ASP A 128 -12.92 6.97 -2.93
CA ASP A 128 -12.58 6.17 -1.77
C ASP A 128 -12.27 7.05 -0.54
N GLN A 129 -11.45 8.09 -0.70
CA GLN A 129 -11.19 9.07 0.35
C GLN A 129 -12.46 9.74 0.84
N ARG A 130 -13.39 10.10 -0.06
CA ARG A 130 -14.71 10.65 0.32
C ARG A 130 -15.54 9.65 1.12
N ARG A 131 -15.57 8.37 0.70
CA ARG A 131 -16.28 7.30 1.43
C ARG A 131 -15.70 7.13 2.84
N GLN A 132 -14.38 7.15 2.99
CA GLN A 132 -13.73 7.05 4.29
C GLN A 132 -14.00 8.24 5.20
N ARG A 133 -13.99 9.46 4.66
CA ARG A 133 -14.35 10.67 5.43
C ARG A 133 -15.78 10.54 5.97
N ARG A 134 -16.73 10.08 5.14
CA ARG A 134 -18.11 9.81 5.56
C ARG A 134 -18.19 8.71 6.61
N ALA A 135 -17.51 7.58 6.43
CA ALA A 135 -17.50 6.48 7.41
C ALA A 135 -16.86 6.88 8.76
N THR A 136 -15.88 7.80 8.74
CA THR A 136 -15.27 8.33 9.96
C THR A 136 -16.19 9.32 10.67
N GLN A 137 -16.91 10.15 9.92
CA GLN A 137 -17.89 11.09 10.47
C GLN A 137 -19.19 10.42 10.94
N ALA A 138 -19.56 9.29 10.33
CA ALA A 138 -20.73 8.50 10.70
C ALA A 138 -20.45 7.45 11.78
N ALA A 139 -19.20 7.33 12.25
CA ALA A 139 -18.92 6.48 13.41
C ALA A 139 -19.63 7.10 14.63
N PRO A 140 -20.57 6.38 15.27
CA PRO A 140 -21.30 6.92 16.40
C PRO A 140 -20.31 7.29 17.48
N VAL A 141 -20.30 8.57 17.86
CA VAL A 141 -19.73 8.99 19.14
C VAL A 141 -20.57 8.25 20.16
N PHE A 142 -20.04 7.18 20.75
CA PHE A 142 -20.62 6.62 21.95
C PHE A 142 -20.45 7.69 23.03
N HIS A 143 -21.46 8.55 23.17
CA HIS A 143 -21.62 9.41 24.33
C HIS A 143 -21.90 8.48 25.49
N THR A 144 -20.86 8.10 26.24
CA THR A 144 -21.04 7.45 27.53
C THR A 144 -21.78 8.45 28.43
N PRO A 145 -23.03 8.20 28.84
CA PRO A 145 -23.70 9.10 29.77
C PRO A 145 -22.92 9.07 31.08
N ALA A 146 -22.54 10.25 31.57
CA ALA A 146 -21.80 10.43 32.82
C ALA A 146 -22.55 9.73 33.98
N PRO A 147 -21.82 9.08 34.92
CA PRO A 147 -22.47 8.45 36.07
C PRO A 147 -23.11 9.55 36.92
N ARG A 148 -24.45 9.51 37.04
CA ARG A 148 -25.19 10.33 37.99
C ARG A 148 -24.80 9.87 39.40
N SER A 149 -24.03 10.70 40.09
CA SER A 149 -23.75 10.55 41.52
C SER A 149 -25.08 10.58 42.29
N ALA A 150 -25.50 9.42 42.80
CA ALA A 150 -26.61 9.32 43.73
C ALA A 150 -26.17 9.92 45.08
N SER A 151 -26.87 10.97 45.51
CA SER A 151 -26.71 11.53 46.86
C SER A 151 -27.22 10.55 47.90
N PRO A 152 -26.52 10.33 49.03
CA PRO A 152 -27.02 9.48 50.09
C PRO A 152 -28.13 10.22 50.85
N VAL A 153 -29.29 9.57 50.98
CA VAL A 153 -30.35 9.98 51.91
C VAL A 153 -30.01 9.43 53.28
N ARG A 154 -29.67 10.36 54.17
CA ARG A 154 -29.81 10.44 55.64
C ARG A 154 -29.66 9.17 56.48
#